data_AF-A0AAP8LW28-F1
#
_entry.id   AF-A0AAP8LW28-F1
#
_cell.length_a   1.000
_cell.length_b   1.000
_cell.length_c   1.000
_cell.angle_alpha   90.00
_cell.angle_beta   90.00
_cell.angle_gamma   90.00
#
_symmetry.space_group_name_H-M   'P 1'
#
loop_
_entity.id
_entity.type
_entity.pdbx_description
1 polymer ?
#
loop_
_entity_poly.entity_id
_entity_poly.type
_entity_poly.pdbx_seq_one_letter_code
_entity_poly.pdbx_strand_id
1 'polypeptide(L)'
;MDEKQQLMVMQLIMAGGNAKGSAFEAIKAAKIGDFKTADTKLKEADKFLADAHNAQTGMLTDEAQGHHQPVSLLMVHGQDHVMNAITFRDLAGEVVDLYRKISQESD
;
A
#
# COMPACT_ATOMS: atom_id res chain seq x y z
N MET A 1 -21.85 -12.85 -1.33
CA MET A 1 -20.51 -12.67 -1.89
C MET A 1 -20.11 -14.02 -2.44
N ASP A 2 -19.78 -14.09 -3.72
CA ASP A 2 -19.30 -15.33 -4.33
C ASP A 2 -17.82 -15.57 -3.99
N GLU A 3 -17.33 -16.77 -4.29
CA GLU A 3 -15.94 -17.18 -3.98
C GLU A 3 -14.91 -16.30 -4.69
N LYS A 4 -15.22 -15.83 -5.91
CA LYS A 4 -14.34 -14.95 -6.69
C LYS A 4 -14.18 -13.58 -6.02
N GLN A 5 -15.27 -13.00 -5.53
CA GLN A 5 -15.25 -11.76 -4.76
C GLN A 5 -14.47 -11.91 -3.46
N GLN A 6 -14.63 -13.04 -2.74
CA GLN A 6 -13.86 -13.30 -1.52
C GLN A 6 -12.36 -13.34 -1.78
N LEU A 7 -11.94 -14.04 -2.84
CA LEU A 7 -10.53 -14.12 -3.23
C LEU A 7 -9.96 -12.74 -3.61
N MET A 8 -10.73 -11.95 -4.36
CA MET A 8 -10.33 -10.58 -4.72
C MET A 8 -10.14 -9.71 -3.48
N VAL A 9 -11.09 -9.74 -2.54
CA VAL A 9 -10.99 -8.95 -1.31
C VAL A 9 -9.81 -9.40 -0.45
N MET A 10 -9.56 -10.70 -0.33
CA MET A 10 -8.38 -11.23 0.36
C MET A 10 -7.08 -10.75 -0.29
N GLN A 11 -7.04 -10.67 -1.62
CA GLN A 11 -5.89 -10.16 -2.35
C GLN A 11 -5.63 -8.68 -2.04
N LEU A 12 -6.68 -7.85 -1.95
CA LEU A 12 -6.55 -6.44 -1.55
C LEU A 12 -6.01 -6.30 -0.12
N ILE A 13 -6.54 -7.10 0.82
CA ILE A 13 -6.10 -7.09 2.23
C ILE A 13 -4.61 -7.48 2.32
N MET A 14 -4.22 -8.58 1.66
CA MET A 14 -2.83 -9.04 1.68
C MET A 14 -1.88 -8.03 1.04
N ALA A 15 -2.23 -7.50 -0.12
CA ALA A 15 -1.39 -6.54 -0.83
C ALA A 15 -1.27 -5.21 -0.06
N GLY A 16 -2.37 -4.68 0.49
CA GLY A 16 -2.35 -3.50 1.35
C GLY A 16 -1.54 -3.71 2.63
N GLY A 17 -1.69 -4.87 3.28
CA GLY A 17 -0.90 -5.25 4.45
C GLY A 17 0.60 -5.33 4.16
N ASN A 18 0.99 -6.00 3.07
CA ASN A 18 2.37 -6.13 2.65
C ASN A 18 2.98 -4.77 2.27
N ALA A 19 2.25 -3.95 1.51
CA ALA A 19 2.69 -2.59 1.16
C ALA A 19 2.98 -1.75 2.41
N LYS A 20 2.05 -1.74 3.37
CA LYS A 20 2.23 -1.04 4.64
C LYS A 20 3.42 -1.58 5.43
N GLY A 21 3.60 -2.89 5.46
CA GLY A 21 4.73 -3.56 6.09
C GLY A 21 6.07 -3.10 5.52
N SER A 22 6.24 -3.20 4.19
CA SER A 22 7.45 -2.75 3.51
C SER A 22 7.70 -1.24 3.71
N ALA A 23 6.67 -0.39 3.64
CA ALA A 23 6.82 1.03 3.92
C ALA A 23 7.28 1.31 5.37
N PHE A 24 6.81 0.54 6.35
CA PHE A 24 7.26 0.66 7.73
C PHE A 24 8.71 0.20 7.92
N GLU A 25 9.12 -0.86 7.23
CA GLU A 25 10.52 -1.31 7.18
C GLU A 25 11.43 -0.26 6.53
N ALA A 26 10.95 0.46 5.51
CA ALA A 26 11.70 1.55 4.89
C ALA A 26 12.00 2.68 5.89
N ILE A 27 11.00 3.09 6.66
CA ILE A 27 11.17 4.09 7.73
C ILE A 27 12.20 3.60 8.77
N LYS A 28 12.13 2.33 9.17
CA LYS A 28 13.08 1.76 10.14
C LYS A 28 14.52 1.75 9.61
N ALA A 29 14.71 1.43 8.33
CA ALA A 29 16.02 1.45 7.70
C ALA A 29 16.58 2.87 7.60
N ALA A 30 15.76 3.85 7.19
CA ALA A 30 16.17 5.24 7.13
C ALA A 30 16.55 5.83 8.50
N LYS A 31 15.85 5.43 9.57
CA LYS A 31 16.17 5.83 10.96
C LYS A 31 17.60 5.50 11.40
N ILE A 32 18.20 4.45 10.83
CA ILE A 32 19.57 4.01 11.15
C ILE A 32 20.57 4.41 10.06
N GLY A 33 20.16 5.26 9.10
CA GLY A 33 21.01 5.70 7.99
C GLY A 33 21.13 4.69 6.84
N ASP A 34 20.44 3.55 6.88
CA ASP A 34 20.43 2.59 5.77
C ASP A 34 19.42 2.99 4.69
N PHE A 35 19.79 4.02 3.94
CA PHE A 35 18.96 4.58 2.89
C PHE A 35 18.80 3.65 1.66
N LYS A 36 19.76 2.75 1.44
CA LYS A 36 19.68 1.79 0.34
C LYS A 36 18.58 0.75 0.59
N THR A 37 18.51 0.24 1.81
CA THR A 37 17.41 -0.66 2.22
C THR A 37 16.09 0.10 2.25
N ALA A 38 16.08 1.36 2.71
CA ALA A 38 14.88 2.19 2.68
C ALA A 38 14.28 2.32 1.27
N ASP A 39 15.09 2.67 0.27
CA ASP A 39 14.62 2.79 -1.13
C ASP A 39 14.13 1.46 -1.69
N THR A 40 14.82 0.37 -1.36
CA THR A 40 14.42 -0.98 -1.79
C THR A 40 13.05 -1.33 -1.23
N LYS A 41 12.81 -1.01 0.03
CA LYS A 41 11.55 -1.28 0.73
C LYS A 41 10.40 -0.38 0.27
N LEU A 42 10.66 0.89 -0.06
CA LEU A 42 9.66 1.75 -0.70
C LEU A 42 9.25 1.21 -2.08
N LYS A 43 10.20 0.76 -2.90
CA LYS A 43 9.90 0.13 -4.20
C LYS A 43 9.12 -1.17 -4.06
N GLU A 44 9.42 -1.96 -3.04
CA GLU A 44 8.65 -3.16 -2.72
C GLU A 44 7.20 -2.81 -2.33
N ALA A 45 7.01 -1.77 -1.51
CA ALA A 45 5.68 -1.27 -1.19
C ALA A 45 4.92 -0.79 -2.45
N ASP A 46 5.59 -0.07 -3.35
CA ASP A 46 5.02 0.40 -4.62
C ASP A 46 4.51 -0.75 -5.49
N LYS A 47 5.27 -1.85 -5.53
CA LYS A 47 4.87 -3.04 -6.28
C LYS A 47 3.58 -3.65 -5.72
N PHE A 48 3.51 -3.85 -4.40
CA PHE A 48 2.30 -4.38 -3.77
C PHE A 48 1.09 -3.44 -3.94
N LEU A 49 1.30 -2.13 -3.86
CA LEU A 49 0.25 -1.14 -4.09
C LEU A 49 -0.25 -1.15 -5.53
N ALA A 50 0.64 -1.27 -6.51
CA ALA A 50 0.24 -1.33 -7.91
C ALA A 50 -0.71 -2.49 -8.19
N ASP A 51 -0.39 -3.68 -7.66
CA ASP A 51 -1.25 -4.87 -7.80
C ASP A 51 -2.62 -4.66 -7.14
N ALA A 52 -2.64 -4.12 -5.92
CA ALA A 52 -3.88 -3.83 -5.19
C ALA A 52 -4.74 -2.76 -5.88
N HIS A 53 -4.10 -1.67 -6.33
CA HIS A 53 -4.76 -0.54 -6.97
C HIS A 53 -5.34 -0.92 -8.33
N ASN A 54 -4.68 -1.80 -9.08
CA ASN A 54 -5.21 -2.33 -10.34
C ASN A 54 -6.49 -3.14 -10.10
N ALA A 55 -6.50 -4.01 -9.07
CA ALA A 55 -7.71 -4.74 -8.69
C ALA A 55 -8.83 -3.79 -8.21
N GLN A 56 -8.47 -2.75 -7.44
CA GLN A 56 -9.39 -1.71 -7.01
C GLN A 56 -10.03 -0.96 -8.19
N THR A 57 -9.21 -0.56 -9.16
CA THR A 57 -9.65 0.14 -10.37
C THR A 57 -10.58 -0.73 -11.21
N GLY A 58 -10.30 -2.04 -11.29
CA GLY A 58 -11.17 -3.01 -11.95
C GLY A 58 -12.59 -3.03 -11.35
N MET A 59 -12.70 -3.10 -10.03
CA MET A 59 -14.01 -3.08 -9.35
C MET A 59 -14.77 -1.77 -9.58
N LEU A 60 -14.08 -0.61 -9.52
CA LEU A 60 -14.71 0.68 -9.80
C LEU A 60 -15.18 0.80 -11.25
N THR A 61 -14.43 0.21 -12.18
CA THR A 61 -14.78 0.17 -13.61
C THR A 61 -16.02 -0.69 -13.84
N ASP A 62 -16.08 -1.88 -13.23
CA ASP A 62 -17.25 -2.76 -13.31
C ASP A 62 -18.51 -2.08 -12.74
N GLU A 63 -18.38 -1.43 -11.58
CA GLU A 63 -19.47 -0.66 -10.96
C GLU A 63 -19.97 0.46 -11.88
N ALA A 64 -19.05 1.22 -12.50
CA ALA A 64 -19.39 2.30 -13.43
C ALA A 64 -20.07 1.80 -14.73
N GLN A 65 -19.83 0.54 -15.13
CA GLN A 65 -20.50 -0.11 -16.25
C GLN A 65 -21.89 -0.66 -15.90
N GLY A 66 -22.34 -0.49 -14.64
CA GLY A 66 -23.63 -0.99 -14.15
C GLY A 66 -23.58 -2.41 -13.60
N HIS A 67 -22.39 -3.02 -13.49
CA HIS A 67 -22.20 -4.32 -12.84
C HIS A 67 -22.06 -4.13 -11.32
N HIS A 68 -23.16 -3.75 -10.68
CA HIS A 68 -23.18 -3.47 -9.25
C HIS A 68 -22.76 -4.68 -8.41
N GLN A 69 -21.75 -4.48 -7.56
CA GLN A 69 -21.30 -5.53 -6.64
C GLN A 69 -21.90 -5.34 -5.24
N PRO A 70 -22.32 -6.42 -4.55
CA PRO A 70 -22.82 -6.30 -3.18
C PRO A 70 -21.73 -5.77 -2.23
N VAL A 71 -21.99 -4.61 -1.63
CA VAL A 71 -21.11 -4.06 -0.59
C VAL A 71 -21.21 -4.92 0.67
N SER A 72 -20.11 -5.55 1.05
CA SER A 72 -19.98 -6.32 2.29
C SER A 72 -18.96 -5.66 3.22
N LEU A 73 -19.04 -5.93 4.52
CA LEU A 73 -18.05 -5.43 5.49
C LEU A 73 -16.63 -5.85 5.10
N LEU A 74 -16.46 -7.06 4.56
CA LEU A 74 -15.16 -7.55 4.12
C LEU A 74 -14.64 -6.76 2.91
N MET A 75 -15.51 -6.45 1.93
CA MET A 75 -15.15 -5.60 0.79
C MET A 75 -14.69 -4.21 1.25
N VAL A 76 -15.46 -3.57 2.13
CA VAL A 76 -15.09 -2.28 2.72
C VAL A 76 -13.73 -2.39 3.41
N HIS A 77 -13.52 -3.43 4.22
CA HIS A 77 -12.24 -3.66 4.89
C HIS A 77 -11.07 -3.83 3.91
N GLY A 78 -11.26 -4.54 2.80
CA GLY A 78 -10.26 -4.66 1.75
C GLY A 78 -9.89 -3.30 1.13
N GLN A 79 -10.90 -2.47 0.83
CA GLN A 79 -10.69 -1.10 0.34
C GLN A 79 -9.94 -0.23 1.35
N ASP A 80 -10.30 -0.32 2.64
CA ASP A 80 -9.64 0.40 3.73
C ASP A 80 -8.14 0.06 3.81
N HIS A 81 -7.78 -1.22 3.68
CA HIS A 81 -6.37 -1.63 3.67
C HIS A 81 -5.60 -1.01 2.52
N VAL A 82 -6.16 -0.98 1.32
CA VAL A 82 -5.50 -0.41 0.14
C VAL A 82 -5.31 1.10 0.31
N MET A 83 -6.37 1.84 0.63
CA MET A 83 -6.27 3.29 0.79
C MET A 83 -5.37 3.71 1.96
N ASN A 84 -5.43 2.99 3.08
CA ASN A 84 -4.50 3.22 4.18
C ASN A 84 -3.05 2.93 3.75
N ALA A 85 -2.79 1.88 2.97
CA ALA A 85 -1.45 1.53 2.53
C ALA A 85 -0.87 2.58 1.55
N ILE A 86 -1.68 3.11 0.64
CA ILE A 86 -1.29 4.21 -0.27
C ILE A 86 -0.85 5.42 0.55
N THR A 87 -1.73 5.88 1.45
CA THR A 87 -1.46 7.06 2.29
C THR A 87 -0.21 6.85 3.16
N PHE A 88 -0.07 5.65 3.71
CA PHE A 88 1.08 5.30 4.56
C PHE A 88 2.39 5.26 3.76
N ARG A 89 2.37 4.73 2.54
CA ARG A 89 3.54 4.73 1.65
C ARG A 89 3.97 6.15 1.32
N ASP A 90 3.03 7.03 0.97
CA ASP A 90 3.35 8.42 0.60
C ASP A 90 4.01 9.14 1.77
N LEU A 91 3.44 9.00 2.97
CA LEU A 91 4.04 9.54 4.18
C LEU A 91 5.39 8.88 4.51
N ALA A 92 5.55 7.58 4.27
CA ALA A 92 6.82 6.89 4.50
C ALA A 92 7.94 7.46 3.61
N GLY A 93 7.64 7.81 2.37
CA GLY A 93 8.58 8.51 1.47
C GLY A 93 9.06 9.83 2.07
N GLU A 94 8.13 10.69 2.50
CA GLU A 94 8.46 11.97 3.13
C GLU A 94 9.30 11.80 4.41
N VAL A 95 9.01 10.77 5.21
CA VAL A 95 9.77 10.45 6.42
C VAL A 95 11.19 9.97 6.09
N VAL A 96 11.36 9.13 5.07
CA VAL A 96 12.69 8.69 4.61
C VAL A 96 13.50 9.90 4.13
N ASP A 97 12.89 10.80 3.36
CA ASP A 97 13.55 12.01 2.87
C ASP A 97 13.93 12.98 4.00
N LEU A 98 13.08 13.08 5.03
CA LEU A 98 13.40 13.83 6.24
C LEU A 98 14.66 13.27 6.94
N TYR A 99 14.75 11.94 7.10
CA TYR A 99 15.94 11.31 7.68
C TYR A 99 17.19 11.52 6.83
N ARG A 100 17.08 11.55 5.49
CA ARG A 100 18.20 11.87 4.60
C ARG A 100 18.74 13.27 4.86
N LYS A 101 17.85 14.27 4.96
CA LYS A 101 18.25 15.67 5.24
C LYS A 101 18.93 15.81 6.59
N ILE A 102 18.36 15.23 7.64
CA ILE A 102 18.94 15.25 9.00
C ILE A 102 20.34 14.62 9.02
N SER A 103 20.53 13.51 8.29
CA SER A 103 21.84 12.86 8.20
C SER A 103 22.88 13.70 7.45
N GLN A 104 22.48 14.52 6.48
CA GLN A 104 23.38 15.41 5.72
C GLN A 104 23.76 16.67 6.50
N GLU A 105 22.92 17.13 7.42
CA GLU A 105 23.21 18.26 8.31
C GLU A 105 24.09 17.88 9.52
N SER A 106 24.27 16.57 9.76
CA SER A 106 25.08 16.04 10.86
C SER A 106 26.57 15.83 10.49
N ASP A 107 26.93 16.07 9.23
CA ASP A 107 28.31 16.08 8.69
C ASP A 107 28.84 17.52 8.54
#